data_AF-A0A2K3IWV8-F1
#
_entry.id   AF-A0A2K3IWV8-F1
#
_cell.length_a   1.000
_cell.length_b   1.000
_cell.length_c   1.000
_cell.angle_alpha   90.00
_cell.angle_beta   90.00
_cell.angle_gamma   90.00
#
_symmetry.space_group_name_H-M   'P 1'
#
loop_
_entity.id
_entity.type
_entity.pdbx_description
1 polymer ?
#
loop_
_entity_poly.entity_id
_entity_poly.type
_entity_poly.pdbx_seq_one_letter_code
_entity_poly.pdbx_strand_id
1 'polypeptide(L)'
;CKDCTQKIFEYYYESSNDFQKATYYTCQKLDIPFKIDLFEYVLKQKRSNQDFLNLSKNYMGKYIGELNKATTKYGTCLDFSYSDTGLSEIDTKIEQRDKIEKELESLQVVWGIQDTAEDYIFLQDRFKEYTQGVEFINAYQPDLYRDLCRDRLILRKILEGRYDGSEDLTKVQNRVSKNAKDLKLDNFEDNKPKTISQKALFEKIKLVDENNVKDFYKEPTVKYDLNKLMKYEKDMVYRPLGKTLVGHRDFDIKQEDLDAYEVE
;
A
#
# COMPACT_ATOMS: atom_id res chain seq x y z
N CYS A 1 15.59 14.42 46.26
CA CYS A 1 15.18 15.83 46.07
C CYS A 1 14.32 15.93 44.81
N LYS A 2 13.36 16.86 44.71
CA LYS A 2 12.43 16.93 43.55
C LYS A 2 13.15 17.11 42.21
N ASP A 3 14.17 17.97 42.18
CA ASP A 3 14.96 18.20 40.97
C ASP A 3 15.81 16.98 40.59
N CYS A 4 16.29 16.23 41.59
CA CYS A 4 17.05 15.00 41.39
C CYS A 4 16.18 13.90 40.78
N THR A 5 14.95 13.74 41.29
CA THR A 5 14.00 12.75 40.77
C THR A 5 13.53 13.10 39.36
N GLN A 6 13.40 14.39 39.08
CA GLN A 6 13.04 14.88 37.76
C GLN A 6 14.16 14.65 36.74
N LYS A 7 15.43 14.88 37.11
CA LYS A 7 16.58 14.57 36.26
C LYS A 7 16.70 13.09 35.91
N ILE A 8 16.42 12.20 36.87
CA ILE A 8 16.42 10.75 36.63
C ILE A 8 15.31 10.38 35.63
N PHE A 9 14.14 10.99 35.77
CA PHE A 9 13.04 10.82 34.82
C PHE A 9 13.40 11.32 33.42
N GLU A 10 13.99 12.51 33.31
CA GLU A 10 14.43 13.08 32.03
C GLU A 10 15.44 12.16 31.34
N TYR A 11 16.42 11.63 32.07
CA TYR A 11 17.38 10.66 31.54
C TYR A 11 16.72 9.41 30.93
N TYR A 12 15.76 8.82 31.65
CA TYR A 12 15.04 7.65 31.13
C TYR A 12 14.06 8.02 30.02
N TYR A 13 13.49 9.22 30.03
CA TYR A 13 12.59 9.72 28.99
C TYR A 13 13.34 10.00 27.69
N GLU A 14 14.51 10.63 27.74
CA GLU A 14 15.37 10.84 26.57
C GLU A 14 15.80 9.51 25.93
N SER A 15 16.00 8.48 26.75
CA SER A 15 16.43 7.15 26.27
C SER A 15 15.29 6.29 25.72
N SER A 16 14.07 6.42 26.26
CA SER A 16 12.94 5.55 25.91
C SER A 16 11.86 6.24 25.06
N ASN A 17 11.87 7.56 24.98
CA ASN A 17 10.83 8.41 24.39
C ASN A 17 9.39 8.09 24.86
N ASP A 18 9.24 7.41 26.00
CA ASP A 18 7.95 7.02 26.57
C ASP A 18 7.86 7.45 28.04
N PHE A 19 6.83 8.23 28.35
CA PHE A 19 6.50 8.66 29.70
C PHE A 19 6.30 7.47 30.64
N GLN A 20 5.67 6.38 30.19
CA GLN A 20 5.36 5.24 31.04
C GLN A 20 6.63 4.49 31.46
N LYS A 21 7.52 4.18 30.50
CA LYS A 21 8.83 3.57 30.78
C LYS A 21 9.70 4.46 31.65
N ALA A 22 9.78 5.75 31.31
CA ALA A 22 10.55 6.71 32.10
C ALA A 22 10.06 6.76 33.55
N THR A 23 8.74 6.77 33.77
CA THR A 23 8.16 6.75 35.11
C THR A 23 8.46 5.44 35.84
N TYR A 24 8.29 4.30 35.16
CA TYR A 24 8.57 2.97 35.73
C TYR A 24 10.04 2.82 36.16
N TYR A 25 10.99 3.14 35.29
CA TYR A 25 12.43 3.06 35.60
C TYR A 25 12.84 4.05 36.68
N THR A 26 12.22 5.23 36.71
CA THR A 26 12.46 6.21 37.78
C THR A 26 11.93 5.71 39.12
N CYS A 27 10.72 5.14 39.14
CA CYS A 27 10.14 4.47 40.30
C CYS A 27 11.02 3.33 40.81
N GLN A 28 11.52 2.49 39.90
CA GLN A 28 12.46 1.41 40.22
C GLN A 28 13.76 1.93 40.80
N LYS A 29 14.33 3.00 40.22
CA LYS A 29 15.61 3.56 40.67
C LYS A 29 15.52 4.23 42.04
N LEU A 30 14.36 4.80 42.35
CA LEU A 30 14.07 5.47 43.61
C LEU A 30 13.44 4.56 44.66
N ASP A 31 13.25 3.28 44.32
CA ASP A 31 12.62 2.26 45.15
C ASP A 31 11.21 2.66 45.66
N ILE A 32 10.39 3.21 44.75
CA ILE A 32 9.01 3.60 45.02
C ILE A 32 8.06 2.84 44.09
N PRO A 33 6.90 2.38 44.56
CA PRO A 33 6.02 1.55 43.74
C PRO A 33 5.46 2.31 42.55
N PHE A 34 5.44 1.63 41.41
CA PHE A 34 4.74 2.08 40.22
C PHE A 34 3.30 1.56 40.23
N LYS A 35 2.35 2.49 40.21
CA LYS A 35 0.92 2.25 40.07
C LYS A 35 0.37 2.81 38.77
N ILE A 36 -0.18 1.97 37.91
CA ILE A 36 -0.68 2.36 36.58
C ILE A 36 -1.88 3.30 36.68
N ASP A 37 -2.78 3.09 37.64
CA ASP A 37 -3.95 3.95 37.86
C ASP A 37 -3.54 5.39 38.21
N LEU A 38 -2.51 5.53 39.04
CA LEU A 38 -1.94 6.82 39.43
C LEU A 38 -1.21 7.48 38.26
N PHE A 39 -0.47 6.70 37.47
CA PHE A 39 0.17 7.17 36.25
C PHE A 39 -0.86 7.75 35.27
N GLU A 40 -1.93 7.01 35.00
CA GLU A 40 -3.02 7.46 34.14
C GLU A 40 -3.75 8.69 34.70
N TYR A 41 -3.96 8.76 36.02
CA TYR A 41 -4.58 9.91 36.66
C TYR A 41 -3.75 11.19 36.47
N VAL A 42 -2.43 11.11 36.73
CA VAL A 42 -1.50 12.25 36.55
C VAL A 42 -1.36 12.62 35.07
N LEU A 43 -1.43 11.64 34.16
CA LEU A 43 -1.51 11.89 32.71
C LEU A 43 -2.83 12.56 32.31
N LYS A 44 -3.99 12.16 32.85
CA LYS A 44 -5.30 12.72 32.45
C LYS A 44 -5.47 14.18 32.88
N GLN A 45 -4.74 14.62 33.91
CA GLN A 45 -4.63 16.04 34.26
C GLN A 45 -3.95 16.90 33.17
N LYS A 46 -3.43 16.30 32.08
CA LYS A 46 -2.80 16.98 30.92
C LYS A 46 -3.74 17.73 29.96
N ARG A 47 -5.06 17.81 30.20
CA ARG A 47 -6.03 18.32 29.18
C ARG A 47 -6.03 19.85 28.95
N SER A 48 -5.06 20.60 29.49
CA SER A 48 -4.87 22.05 29.24
C SER A 48 -3.52 22.29 28.55
N ASN A 49 -3.52 22.93 27.37
CA ASN A 49 -2.32 23.13 26.54
C ASN A 49 -1.23 23.99 27.19
N GLN A 50 -1.55 24.84 28.16
CA GLN A 50 -0.54 25.62 28.90
C GLN A 50 0.22 24.79 29.95
N ASP A 51 -0.30 23.62 30.32
CA ASP A 51 0.27 22.78 31.37
C ASP A 51 1.33 21.79 30.87
N PHE A 52 1.43 21.53 29.55
CA PHE A 52 2.34 20.51 29.02
C PHE A 52 3.82 20.82 29.29
N LEU A 53 4.23 22.08 29.06
CA LEU A 53 5.59 22.59 29.32
C LEU A 53 5.92 22.72 30.82
N ASN A 54 4.91 22.93 31.66
CA ASN A 54 5.07 23.05 33.11
C ASN A 54 5.02 21.70 33.82
N LEU A 55 4.34 20.70 33.22
CA LEU A 55 4.24 19.36 33.76
C LEU A 55 5.53 18.57 33.52
N SER A 56 6.22 18.76 32.38
CA SER A 56 7.52 18.10 32.16
C SER A 56 8.52 18.47 33.23
N LYS A 57 8.51 19.70 33.75
CA LYS A 57 9.46 20.18 34.78
C LYS A 57 9.27 19.60 36.18
N ASN A 58 8.11 19.02 36.51
CA ASN A 58 7.82 18.51 37.86
C ASN A 58 6.85 17.33 37.86
N TYR A 59 6.94 16.50 36.82
CA TYR A 59 6.03 15.36 36.63
C TYR A 59 6.16 14.37 37.80
N MET A 60 7.39 13.97 38.12
CA MET A 60 7.65 13.01 39.19
C MET A 60 7.25 13.54 40.56
N GLY A 61 7.37 14.84 40.81
CA GLY A 61 6.92 15.44 42.06
C GLY A 61 5.41 15.35 42.24
N LYS A 62 4.63 15.48 41.15
CA LYS A 62 3.18 15.27 41.18
C LYS A 62 2.83 13.80 41.36
N TYR A 63 3.52 12.90 40.65
CA TYR A 63 3.33 11.46 40.79
C TYR A 63 3.55 10.98 42.22
N ILE A 64 4.69 11.35 42.82
CA ILE A 64 5.02 11.01 44.22
C ILE A 64 4.02 11.67 45.19
N GLY A 65 3.56 12.88 44.89
CA GLY A 65 2.52 13.56 45.68
C GLY A 65 1.19 12.78 45.71
N GLU A 66 0.73 12.32 44.55
CA GLU A 66 -0.48 11.50 44.46
C GLU A 66 -0.30 10.10 45.05
N LEU A 67 0.89 9.50 44.89
CA LEU A 67 1.24 8.24 45.53
C LEU A 67 1.17 8.36 47.06
N ASN A 68 1.74 9.43 47.63
CA ASN A 68 1.69 9.71 49.07
C ASN A 68 0.28 9.94 49.57
N LYS A 69 -0.60 10.61 48.81
CA LYS A 69 -2.03 10.74 49.18
C LYS A 69 -2.75 9.40 49.15
N ALA A 70 -2.41 8.57 48.17
CA ALA A 70 -3.02 7.27 47.96
C ALA A 70 -2.51 6.18 48.91
N THR A 71 -1.56 6.48 49.82
CA THR A 71 -1.12 5.56 50.89
C THR A 71 -2.27 5.12 51.81
N THR A 72 -3.32 5.93 51.95
CA THR A 72 -4.55 5.52 52.66
C THR A 72 -5.35 4.44 51.94
N LYS A 73 -5.24 4.36 50.60
CA LYS A 73 -5.97 3.40 49.74
C LYS A 73 -5.17 2.12 49.50
N TYR A 74 -3.85 2.22 49.36
CA TYR A 74 -2.96 1.11 48.99
C TYR A 74 -2.11 0.56 50.16
N GLY A 75 -2.31 1.09 51.37
CA GLY A 75 -1.47 0.79 52.54
C GLY A 75 -0.13 1.52 52.48
N THR A 76 0.73 1.29 53.49
CA THR A 76 2.10 1.81 53.51
C THR A 76 2.90 1.14 52.39
N CYS A 77 2.85 1.74 51.20
CA CYS A 77 3.61 1.34 50.02
C CYS A 77 5.09 1.66 50.29
N LEU A 78 5.84 0.64 50.74
CA LEU A 78 7.19 0.79 51.27
C LEU A 78 8.29 0.77 50.21
N ASP A 79 8.11 -0.01 49.13
CA ASP A 79 9.15 -0.25 48.12
C ASP A 79 8.57 -0.55 46.73
N PHE A 80 9.45 -0.73 45.75
CA PHE A 80 9.07 -1.03 44.37
C PHE A 80 8.32 -2.36 44.19
N SER A 81 8.41 -3.31 45.13
CA SER A 81 7.77 -4.63 45.01
C SER A 81 6.24 -4.55 45.03
N TYR A 82 5.68 -3.46 45.55
CA TYR A 82 4.26 -3.18 45.54
C TYR A 82 3.75 -2.62 44.19
N SER A 83 4.58 -2.61 43.14
CA SER A 83 4.13 -2.16 41.82
C SER A 83 3.03 -3.07 41.27
N ASP A 84 2.01 -2.48 40.63
CA ASP A 84 0.85 -3.24 40.11
C ASP A 84 1.06 -3.83 38.72
N THR A 85 2.05 -3.34 37.97
CA THR A 85 2.39 -3.82 36.63
C THR A 85 3.85 -4.21 36.54
N GLY A 86 4.15 -5.35 35.89
CA GLY A 86 5.50 -5.77 35.57
C GLY A 86 6.04 -5.16 34.26
N LEU A 87 7.36 -5.12 34.12
CA LEU A 87 8.05 -4.56 32.95
C LEU A 87 7.57 -5.18 31.62
N SER A 88 7.25 -6.48 31.60
CA SER A 88 6.77 -7.20 30.42
C SER A 88 5.45 -6.67 29.84
N GLU A 89 4.57 -6.16 30.69
CA GLU A 89 3.28 -5.57 30.25
C GLU A 89 3.47 -4.17 29.68
N ILE A 90 4.51 -3.46 30.12
CA ILE A 90 4.87 -2.14 29.60
C ILE A 90 5.53 -2.31 28.23
N ASP A 91 6.41 -3.30 28.07
CA ASP A 91 7.10 -3.57 26.80
C ASP A 91 6.15 -4.01 25.69
N THR A 92 5.18 -4.89 25.96
CA THR A 92 4.24 -5.37 24.93
C THR A 92 3.37 -4.25 24.32
N LYS A 93 2.91 -3.28 25.12
CA LYS A 93 2.15 -2.13 24.61
C LYS A 93 3.00 -1.18 23.76
N ILE A 94 4.31 -1.14 24.00
CA ILE A 94 5.24 -0.27 23.28
C ILE A 94 5.68 -0.93 21.98
N GLU A 95 5.97 -2.23 21.99
CA GLU A 95 6.21 -2.98 20.76
C GLU A 95 5.03 -2.85 19.79
N GLN A 96 3.80 -2.81 20.29
CA GLN A 96 2.62 -2.56 19.46
C GLN A 96 2.58 -1.14 18.90
N ARG A 97 2.91 -0.11 19.70
CA ARG A 97 2.97 1.28 19.24
C ARG A 97 4.09 1.49 18.22
N ASP A 98 5.29 1.00 18.49
CA ASP A 98 6.45 1.11 17.60
C ASP A 98 6.21 0.35 16.29
N LYS A 99 5.47 -0.76 16.32
CA LYS A 99 5.04 -1.47 15.10
C LYS A 99 4.07 -0.62 14.29
N ILE A 100 3.05 -0.04 14.93
CA ILE A 100 2.07 0.83 14.26
C ILE A 100 2.78 2.06 13.65
N GLU A 101 3.72 2.66 14.37
CA GLU A 101 4.48 3.81 13.90
C GLU A 101 5.35 3.46 12.69
N LYS A 102 6.10 2.36 12.75
CA LYS A 102 6.90 1.86 11.61
C LYS A 102 6.03 1.46 10.42
N GLU A 103 4.86 0.88 10.65
CA GLU A 103 3.90 0.59 9.59
C GLU A 103 3.43 1.89 8.93
N LEU A 104 3.10 2.90 9.73
CA LEU A 104 2.62 4.20 9.23
C LEU A 104 3.73 4.96 8.48
N GLU A 105 4.97 4.92 8.96
CA GLU A 105 6.15 5.43 8.25
C GLU A 105 6.35 4.71 6.91
N SER A 106 6.25 3.37 6.90
CA SER A 106 6.37 2.60 5.65
C SER A 106 5.28 2.96 4.64
N LEU A 107 4.06 3.23 5.11
CA LEU A 107 2.95 3.67 4.30
C LEU A 107 3.16 5.09 3.76
N GLN A 108 3.71 5.99 4.57
CA GLN A 108 4.08 7.34 4.15
C GLN A 108 5.17 7.36 3.07
N VAL A 109 6.16 6.46 3.16
CA VAL A 109 7.20 6.34 2.12
C VAL A 109 6.61 5.92 0.78
N VAL A 110 5.62 5.01 0.78
CA VAL A 110 5.00 4.50 -0.45
C VAL A 110 3.94 5.47 -1.00
N TRP A 111 3.09 6.01 -0.15
CA TRP A 111 1.89 6.74 -0.54
C TRP A 111 1.96 8.26 -0.36
N GLY A 112 2.98 8.75 0.32
CA GLY A 112 3.09 10.16 0.74
C GLY A 112 2.29 10.45 2.01
N ILE A 113 2.30 11.72 2.42
CA ILE A 113 1.55 12.21 3.58
C ILE A 113 0.06 12.29 3.20
N GLN A 114 -0.80 11.67 4.01
CA GLN A 114 -2.25 11.68 3.87
C GLN A 114 -2.91 12.18 5.15
N ASP A 115 -4.12 12.74 5.02
CA ASP A 115 -4.84 13.41 6.11
C ASP A 115 -5.40 12.43 7.15
N THR A 116 -5.77 11.21 6.72
CA THR A 116 -6.41 10.22 7.60
C THR A 116 -5.85 8.82 7.41
N ALA A 117 -5.88 8.00 8.47
CA ALA A 117 -5.48 6.59 8.41
C ALA A 117 -6.35 5.78 7.44
N GLU A 118 -7.62 6.15 7.28
CA GLU A 118 -8.56 5.53 6.34
C GLU A 118 -8.14 5.72 4.88
N ASP A 119 -7.47 6.83 4.56
CA ASP A 119 -6.95 7.08 3.21
C ASP A 119 -5.85 6.07 2.85
N TYR A 120 -4.98 5.71 3.80
CA TYR A 120 -3.94 4.70 3.58
C TYR A 120 -4.53 3.30 3.36
N ILE A 121 -5.58 2.94 4.11
CA ILE A 121 -6.30 1.67 3.95
C ILE A 121 -6.92 1.62 2.56
N PHE A 122 -7.61 2.69 2.14
CA PHE A 122 -8.20 2.78 0.82
C PHE A 122 -7.16 2.60 -0.31
N LEU A 123 -6.00 3.24 -0.17
CA LEU A 123 -4.93 3.13 -1.16
C LEU A 123 -4.38 1.70 -1.25
N GLN A 124 -4.13 1.03 -0.12
CA GLN A 124 -3.68 -0.36 -0.10
C GLN A 124 -4.70 -1.31 -0.71
N ASP A 125 -5.98 -1.19 -0.32
CA ASP A 125 -7.04 -2.06 -0.82
C ASP A 125 -7.21 -1.92 -2.33
N ARG A 126 -7.25 -0.68 -2.84
CA ARG A 126 -7.35 -0.44 -4.29
C ARG A 126 -6.12 -0.91 -5.04
N PHE A 127 -4.94 -0.71 -4.49
CA PHE A 127 -3.71 -1.22 -5.11
C PHE A 127 -3.75 -2.75 -5.20
N LYS A 128 -4.14 -3.43 -4.13
CA LYS A 128 -4.27 -4.89 -4.10
C LYS A 128 -5.30 -5.40 -5.11
N GLU A 129 -6.44 -4.72 -5.23
CA GLU A 129 -7.47 -5.06 -6.22
C GLU A 129 -6.95 -4.94 -7.66
N TYR A 130 -6.25 -3.85 -8.01
CA TYR A 130 -5.76 -3.67 -9.39
C TYR A 130 -4.54 -4.52 -9.73
N THR A 131 -3.80 -4.96 -8.73
CA THR A 131 -2.58 -5.75 -8.92
C THR A 131 -2.82 -7.24 -8.72
N GLN A 132 -4.05 -7.64 -8.42
CA GLN A 132 -4.43 -9.03 -8.25
C GLN A 132 -4.25 -9.80 -9.58
N GLY A 133 -3.26 -10.69 -9.61
CA GLY A 133 -2.97 -11.51 -10.79
C GLY A 133 -2.15 -10.80 -11.88
N VAL A 134 -1.59 -9.62 -11.60
CA VAL A 134 -0.70 -8.90 -12.51
C VAL A 134 0.75 -9.21 -12.14
N GLU A 135 1.50 -9.78 -13.08
CA GLU A 135 2.96 -9.87 -12.98
C GLU A 135 3.58 -8.58 -13.52
N PHE A 136 4.35 -7.89 -12.68
CA PHE A 136 5.05 -6.67 -13.08
C PHE A 136 6.32 -7.02 -13.85
N ILE A 137 6.37 -6.63 -15.12
CA ILE A 137 7.52 -6.84 -16.00
C ILE A 137 8.50 -5.66 -15.86
N ASN A 138 7.97 -4.45 -15.59
CA ASN A 138 8.76 -3.22 -15.50
C ASN A 138 8.42 -2.45 -14.21
N ALA A 139 9.44 -1.85 -13.58
CA ALA A 139 9.31 -1.00 -12.39
C ALA A 139 8.38 0.22 -12.60
N TYR A 140 8.20 0.67 -13.84
CA TYR A 140 7.27 1.76 -14.15
C TYR A 140 5.79 1.38 -13.96
N GLN A 141 5.43 0.10 -14.18
CA GLN A 141 4.05 -0.37 -14.06
C GLN A 141 3.48 -0.19 -12.64
N PRO A 142 4.12 -0.66 -11.56
CA PRO A 142 3.59 -0.49 -10.21
C PRO A 142 3.48 0.98 -9.80
N ASP A 143 4.35 1.87 -10.29
CA ASP A 143 4.23 3.31 -10.02
C ASP A 143 2.99 3.92 -10.69
N LEU A 144 2.68 3.49 -11.92
CA LEU A 144 1.47 3.94 -12.60
C LEU A 144 0.18 3.45 -11.91
N TYR A 145 0.20 2.23 -11.35
CA TYR A 145 -0.88 1.74 -10.48
C TYR A 145 -1.02 2.56 -9.19
N ARG A 146 0.10 2.99 -8.58
CA ARG A 146 0.08 3.86 -7.40
C ARG A 146 -0.51 5.24 -7.72
N ASP A 147 -0.13 5.82 -8.86
CA ASP A 147 -0.66 7.11 -9.31
C ASP A 147 -2.17 7.03 -9.58
N LEU A 148 -2.65 5.95 -10.20
CA LEU A 148 -4.08 5.70 -10.37
C LEU A 148 -4.83 5.61 -9.02
N CYS A 149 -4.23 4.96 -8.00
CA CYS A 149 -4.83 4.89 -6.67
C CYS A 149 -4.89 6.27 -5.99
N ARG A 150 -3.84 7.08 -6.11
CA ARG A 150 -3.80 8.46 -5.59
C ARG A 150 -4.85 9.35 -6.27
N ASP A 151 -5.01 9.24 -7.58
CA ASP A 151 -6.02 10.00 -8.33
C ASP A 151 -7.44 9.60 -7.93
N ARG A 152 -7.70 8.32 -7.67
CA ARG A 152 -8.99 7.87 -7.13
C ARG A 152 -9.24 8.37 -5.70
N LEU A 153 -8.20 8.49 -4.88
CA LEU A 153 -8.32 9.07 -3.56
C LEU A 153 -8.70 10.56 -3.65
N ILE A 154 -8.06 11.32 -4.56
CA ILE A 154 -8.41 12.72 -4.81
C ILE A 154 -9.87 12.85 -5.25
N LEU A 155 -10.34 12.01 -6.18
CA LEU A 155 -11.76 12.00 -6.58
C LEU A 155 -12.69 11.80 -5.40
N ARG A 156 -12.37 10.86 -4.51
CA ARG A 156 -13.16 10.59 -3.30
C ARG A 156 -13.18 11.81 -2.38
N LYS A 157 -12.02 12.44 -2.14
CA LYS A 157 -11.92 13.66 -1.33
C LYS A 157 -12.73 14.82 -1.91
N ILE A 158 -12.73 14.99 -3.24
CA ILE A 158 -13.54 16.01 -3.93
C ILE A 158 -15.04 15.73 -3.74
N LEU A 159 -15.47 14.48 -3.95
CA LEU A 159 -16.88 14.09 -3.79
C LEU A 159 -17.40 14.24 -2.36
N GLU A 160 -16.53 14.01 -1.37
CA GLU A 160 -16.84 14.16 0.05
C GLU A 160 -16.68 15.61 0.55
N GLY A 161 -16.25 16.54 -0.31
CA GLY A 161 -16.05 17.94 0.04
C GLY A 161 -14.87 18.17 1.01
N ARG A 162 -13.95 17.21 1.11
CA ARG A 162 -12.75 17.24 1.97
C ARG A 162 -11.48 17.67 1.22
N TYR A 163 -11.62 18.15 -0.01
CA TYR A 163 -10.48 18.51 -0.86
C TYR A 163 -10.29 20.03 -0.89
N ASP A 164 -9.17 20.49 -0.32
CA ASP A 164 -8.77 21.91 -0.28
C ASP A 164 -7.97 22.36 -1.53
N GLY A 165 -7.81 21.47 -2.53
CA GLY A 165 -7.06 21.76 -3.74
C GLY A 165 -7.87 22.47 -4.82
N SER A 166 -7.17 23.02 -5.83
CA SER A 166 -7.77 23.73 -6.98
C SER A 166 -8.11 22.83 -8.18
N GLU A 167 -7.96 21.51 -8.05
CA GLU A 167 -8.24 20.58 -9.14
C GLU A 167 -9.74 20.35 -9.30
N ASP A 168 -10.26 20.59 -10.51
CA ASP A 168 -11.65 20.31 -10.88
C ASP A 168 -11.90 18.81 -11.00
N LEU A 169 -13.08 18.35 -10.55
CA LEU A 169 -13.55 16.96 -10.64
C LEU A 169 -13.30 16.33 -12.03
N THR A 170 -13.62 17.08 -13.08
CA THR A 170 -13.51 16.64 -14.48
C THR A 170 -12.06 16.38 -14.90
N LYS A 171 -11.09 17.15 -14.38
CA LYS A 171 -9.68 16.98 -14.72
C LYS A 171 -9.13 15.70 -14.10
N VAL A 172 -9.45 15.47 -12.83
CA VAL A 172 -9.02 14.26 -12.11
C VAL A 172 -9.68 13.02 -12.73
N GLN A 173 -10.96 13.10 -13.10
CA GLN A 173 -11.65 11.99 -13.76
C GLN A 173 -11.04 11.64 -15.13
N ASN A 174 -10.62 12.65 -15.89
CA ASN A 174 -9.92 12.44 -17.16
C ASN A 174 -8.54 11.79 -16.95
N ARG A 175 -7.81 12.19 -15.91
CA ARG A 175 -6.50 11.58 -15.54
C ARG A 175 -6.66 10.12 -15.14
N VAL A 176 -7.66 9.80 -14.31
CA VAL A 176 -8.00 8.40 -13.97
C VAL A 176 -8.36 7.60 -15.21
N SER A 177 -9.17 8.16 -16.10
CA SER A 177 -9.58 7.47 -17.34
C SER A 177 -8.40 7.22 -18.27
N LYS A 178 -7.45 8.15 -18.33
CA LYS A 178 -6.21 7.98 -19.10
C LYS A 178 -5.32 6.89 -18.50
N ASN A 179 -5.03 6.97 -17.21
CA ASN A 179 -4.19 5.99 -16.52
C ASN A 179 -4.81 4.57 -16.56
N ALA A 180 -6.14 4.47 -16.48
CA ALA A 180 -6.85 3.19 -16.61
C ALA A 180 -6.73 2.59 -18.03
N LYS A 181 -6.75 3.43 -19.06
CA LYS A 181 -6.53 3.01 -20.46
C LYS A 181 -5.09 2.58 -20.70
N ASP A 182 -4.13 3.33 -20.18
CA ASP A 182 -2.70 3.01 -20.30
C ASP A 182 -2.37 1.65 -19.64
N LEU A 183 -3.04 1.33 -18.53
CA LEU A 183 -2.95 0.02 -17.86
C LEU A 183 -3.82 -1.08 -18.49
N LYS A 184 -4.60 -0.76 -19.52
CA LYS A 184 -5.60 -1.66 -20.13
C LYS A 184 -6.62 -2.23 -19.14
N LEU A 185 -6.87 -1.54 -18.02
CA LEU A 185 -7.91 -1.93 -17.05
C LEU A 185 -9.32 -1.78 -17.63
N ASP A 186 -9.48 -0.97 -18.67
CA ASP A 186 -10.74 -0.71 -19.38
C ASP A 186 -11.06 -1.77 -20.47
N ASN A 187 -10.15 -2.71 -20.73
CA ASN A 187 -10.37 -3.79 -21.69
C ASN A 187 -11.22 -4.92 -21.07
N PHE A 188 -12.54 -4.69 -21.00
CA PHE A 188 -13.51 -5.73 -20.60
C PHE A 188 -13.53 -6.94 -21.54
N GLU A 189 -12.93 -6.84 -22.73
CA GLU A 189 -12.86 -7.94 -23.70
C GLU A 189 -11.81 -9.00 -23.35
N ASP A 190 -10.71 -8.61 -22.66
CA ASP A 190 -9.62 -9.53 -22.29
C ASP A 190 -9.98 -10.41 -21.08
N ASN A 191 -10.92 -9.97 -20.24
CA ASN A 191 -11.43 -10.72 -19.07
C ASN A 191 -12.57 -11.69 -19.39
N LYS A 192 -12.99 -11.81 -20.66
CA LYS A 192 -13.92 -12.88 -21.05
C LYS A 192 -13.16 -14.20 -21.01
N PRO A 193 -13.68 -15.26 -20.35
CA PRO A 193 -13.06 -16.57 -20.41
C PRO A 193 -12.93 -16.96 -21.88
N LYS A 194 -11.70 -17.15 -22.35
CA LYS A 194 -11.44 -17.57 -23.74
C LYS A 194 -12.34 -18.76 -24.06
N THR A 195 -13.12 -18.65 -25.14
CA THR A 195 -14.02 -19.73 -25.58
C THR A 195 -13.20 -21.00 -25.83
N ILE A 196 -13.81 -22.18 -25.69
CA ILE A 196 -13.14 -23.47 -25.95
C ILE A 196 -12.40 -23.46 -27.30
N SER A 197 -13.01 -22.88 -28.33
CA SER A 197 -12.43 -22.73 -29.67
C SER A 197 -11.16 -21.88 -29.69
N GLN A 198 -11.13 -20.79 -28.92
CA GLN A 198 -9.94 -19.92 -28.82
C GLN A 198 -8.82 -20.63 -28.04
N LYS A 199 -9.15 -21.31 -26.94
CA LYS A 199 -8.16 -22.10 -26.18
C LYS A 199 -7.53 -23.19 -27.04
N ALA A 200 -8.35 -23.93 -27.79
CA ALA A 200 -7.87 -24.95 -28.74
C ALA A 200 -6.99 -24.35 -29.86
N LEU A 201 -7.27 -23.12 -30.31
CA LEU A 201 -6.44 -22.43 -31.29
C LEU A 201 -5.07 -22.06 -30.71
N PHE A 202 -5.03 -21.48 -29.51
CA PHE A 202 -3.78 -21.11 -28.84
C PHE A 202 -2.93 -22.34 -28.50
N GLU A 203 -3.55 -23.44 -28.09
CA GLU A 203 -2.86 -24.71 -27.84
C GLU A 203 -2.25 -25.29 -29.13
N LYS A 204 -2.98 -25.22 -30.25
CA LYS A 204 -2.42 -25.61 -31.56
C LYS A 204 -1.25 -24.74 -31.99
N ILE A 205 -1.35 -23.41 -31.83
CA ILE A 205 -0.25 -22.48 -32.15
C ILE A 205 0.99 -22.83 -31.32
N LYS A 206 0.80 -23.01 -30.00
CA LYS A 206 1.88 -23.42 -29.09
C LYS A 206 2.54 -24.73 -29.53
N LEU A 207 1.75 -25.75 -29.89
CA LEU A 207 2.29 -27.02 -30.39
C LEU A 207 3.04 -26.86 -31.72
N VAL A 208 2.63 -25.94 -32.60
CA VAL A 208 3.33 -25.67 -33.87
C VAL A 208 4.68 -25.00 -33.62
N ASP A 209 4.73 -24.04 -32.70
CA ASP A 209 5.96 -23.32 -32.33
C ASP A 209 6.94 -24.24 -31.59
N GLU A 210 6.47 -25.03 -30.61
CA GLU A 210 7.30 -25.99 -29.87
C GLU A 210 7.90 -27.08 -30.78
N ASN A 211 7.17 -27.48 -31.81
CA ASN A 211 7.63 -28.50 -32.76
C ASN A 211 8.38 -27.91 -33.96
N ASN A 212 8.61 -26.59 -34.03
CA ASN A 212 9.31 -25.90 -35.12
C ASN A 212 8.91 -26.43 -36.51
N VAL A 213 7.60 -26.65 -36.73
CA VAL A 213 7.10 -27.33 -37.94
C VAL A 213 7.44 -26.53 -39.21
N LYS A 214 7.70 -25.22 -39.08
CA LYS A 214 8.21 -24.35 -40.16
C LYS A 214 9.53 -24.84 -40.77
N ASP A 215 10.41 -25.46 -40.00
CA ASP A 215 11.74 -25.89 -40.49
C ASP A 215 11.70 -27.20 -41.27
N PHE A 216 10.74 -28.08 -40.98
CA PHE A 216 10.60 -29.38 -41.66
C PHE A 216 9.97 -29.29 -43.05
N TYR A 217 9.23 -28.22 -43.34
CA TYR A 217 8.52 -28.01 -44.61
C TYR A 217 9.06 -26.81 -45.40
N LYS A 218 10.38 -26.71 -45.58
CA LYS A 218 10.97 -25.83 -46.61
C LYS A 218 10.66 -26.40 -47.99
N GLU A 219 9.53 -26.01 -48.58
CA GLU A 219 9.18 -26.40 -49.93
C GLU A 219 10.23 -25.89 -50.95
N PRO A 220 10.57 -26.67 -51.99
CA PRO A 220 11.46 -26.22 -53.05
C PRO A 220 10.85 -25.01 -53.78
N THR A 221 11.56 -23.87 -53.70
CA THR A 221 11.13 -22.54 -54.17
C THR A 221 10.69 -22.45 -55.63
N VAL A 222 11.12 -23.39 -56.48
CA VAL A 222 10.93 -23.32 -57.94
C VAL A 222 9.51 -23.64 -58.40
N LYS A 223 8.69 -24.30 -57.57
CA LYS A 223 7.29 -24.68 -57.90
C LYS A 223 6.28 -24.30 -56.82
N TYR A 224 6.69 -23.43 -55.91
CA TYR A 224 5.87 -22.97 -54.80
C TYR A 224 4.63 -22.25 -55.34
N ASP A 225 3.47 -22.88 -55.20
CA ASP A 225 2.16 -22.39 -55.62
C ASP A 225 1.83 -22.38 -57.14
N LEU A 226 2.27 -23.39 -57.90
CA LEU A 226 1.87 -23.56 -59.33
C LEU A 226 0.34 -23.55 -59.55
N ASN A 227 -0.43 -24.08 -58.59
CA ASN A 227 -1.89 -24.16 -58.66
C ASN A 227 -2.60 -22.93 -58.08
N LYS A 228 -1.86 -21.89 -57.64
CA LYS A 228 -2.39 -20.69 -56.98
C LYS A 228 -3.28 -20.98 -55.76
N LEU A 229 -3.06 -22.11 -55.12
CA LEU A 229 -3.82 -22.60 -53.98
C LEU A 229 -3.48 -21.79 -52.73
N MET A 230 -2.20 -21.44 -52.53
CA MET A 230 -1.79 -20.57 -51.44
C MET A 230 -2.26 -19.13 -51.66
N LYS A 231 -2.22 -18.64 -52.91
CA LYS A 231 -2.85 -17.36 -53.26
C LYS A 231 -4.36 -17.36 -52.98
N TYR A 232 -5.06 -18.45 -53.29
CA TYR A 232 -6.47 -18.62 -53.00
C TYR A 232 -6.75 -18.63 -51.49
N GLU A 233 -5.99 -19.40 -50.70
CA GLU A 233 -6.11 -19.40 -49.24
C GLU A 233 -5.81 -18.03 -48.63
N LYS A 234 -4.82 -17.32 -49.16
CA LYS A 234 -4.48 -15.96 -48.75
C LYS A 234 -5.61 -14.98 -48.99
N ASP A 235 -6.22 -15.02 -50.17
CA ASP A 235 -7.27 -14.08 -50.56
C ASP A 235 -8.65 -14.43 -49.95
N MET A 236 -8.98 -15.71 -49.82
CA MET A 236 -10.32 -16.18 -49.41
C MET A 236 -10.42 -16.60 -47.94
N VAL A 237 -9.30 -16.93 -47.29
CA VAL A 237 -9.29 -17.38 -45.89
C VAL A 237 -8.55 -16.38 -45.00
N TYR A 238 -7.25 -16.15 -45.24
CA TYR A 238 -6.43 -15.32 -44.35
C TYR A 238 -6.82 -13.85 -44.38
N ARG A 239 -7.12 -13.29 -45.55
CA ARG A 239 -7.51 -11.87 -45.69
C ARG A 239 -8.85 -11.58 -45.01
N PRO A 240 -9.92 -12.36 -45.19
CA PRO A 240 -11.16 -12.19 -44.41
C PRO A 240 -10.96 -12.42 -42.91
N LEU A 241 -10.17 -13.40 -42.49
CA LEU A 241 -9.88 -13.64 -41.06
C LEU A 241 -9.14 -12.47 -40.43
N GLY A 242 -8.07 -11.97 -41.07
CA GLY A 242 -7.34 -10.79 -40.62
C GLY A 242 -8.23 -9.56 -40.52
N LYS A 243 -9.09 -9.33 -41.52
CA LYS A 243 -10.09 -8.25 -41.49
C LYS A 243 -11.09 -8.41 -40.34
N THR A 244 -11.50 -9.64 -40.04
CA THR A 244 -12.45 -9.92 -38.94
C THR A 244 -11.80 -9.71 -37.58
N LEU A 245 -10.53 -10.08 -37.42
CA LEU A 245 -9.78 -9.94 -36.18
C LEU A 245 -9.37 -8.48 -35.91
N VAL A 246 -9.05 -7.71 -36.95
CA VAL A 246 -8.61 -6.30 -36.83
C VAL A 246 -9.78 -5.31 -36.98
N GLY A 247 -10.96 -5.76 -37.41
CA GLY A 247 -12.19 -4.95 -37.43
C GLY A 247 -12.28 -3.94 -38.58
N HIS A 248 -11.41 -4.02 -39.60
CA HIS A 248 -11.46 -3.12 -40.75
C HIS A 248 -12.44 -3.61 -41.83
N ARG A 249 -13.43 -2.76 -42.16
CA ARG A 249 -14.30 -2.95 -43.34
C ARG A 249 -13.58 -2.48 -44.60
N ASP A 250 -13.18 -3.48 -45.38
CA ASP A 250 -13.07 -3.46 -46.84
C ASP A 250 -12.31 -2.30 -47.54
N PHE A 251 -11.15 -2.69 -48.09
CA PHE A 251 -10.46 -2.16 -49.29
C PHE A 251 -9.15 -1.37 -49.18
N ASP A 252 -8.58 -1.13 -47.99
CA ASP A 252 -7.25 -0.48 -47.90
C ASP A 252 -6.30 -1.21 -46.93
N ILE A 253 -5.93 -2.45 -47.26
CA ILE A 253 -4.72 -3.05 -46.67
C ILE A 253 -3.89 -3.56 -47.86
N LYS A 254 -2.82 -2.83 -48.17
CA LYS A 254 -1.77 -3.33 -49.06
C LYS A 254 -0.89 -4.27 -48.26
N GLN A 255 -0.32 -5.26 -48.94
CA GLN A 255 0.40 -6.35 -48.29
C GLN A 255 1.61 -5.85 -47.46
N GLU A 256 2.12 -4.67 -47.79
CA GLU A 256 3.19 -3.94 -47.11
C GLU A 256 2.80 -3.46 -45.70
N ASP A 257 1.51 -3.31 -45.40
CA ASP A 257 1.02 -2.85 -44.09
C ASP A 257 1.08 -3.97 -43.02
N LEU A 258 1.19 -5.22 -43.45
CA LEU A 258 1.35 -6.38 -42.55
C LEU A 258 2.80 -6.62 -42.15
N ASP A 259 3.76 -6.20 -42.98
CA ASP A 259 5.19 -6.32 -42.68
C ASP A 259 5.65 -5.26 -41.65
N ALA A 260 4.86 -4.20 -41.44
CA ALA A 260 5.08 -3.19 -40.39
C ALA A 260 4.70 -3.69 -38.98
N TYR A 261 3.93 -4.78 -38.89
CA TYR A 261 3.73 -5.52 -37.66
C TYR A 261 4.77 -6.64 -37.65
N GLU A 262 6.02 -6.32 -37.32
CA GLU A 262 7.04 -7.31 -36.97
C GLU A 262 6.49 -8.20 -35.85
N VAL A 263 5.89 -9.32 -36.24
CA VAL A 263 5.59 -10.42 -35.33
C VAL A 263 6.91 -11.17 -35.14
N GLU A 264 7.75 -10.62 -34.26
CA GLU A 264 8.69 -11.40 -33.46
C GLU A 264 7.94 -12.23 -32.41
#